data_AF-R7HGX3-F1
#
_entry.id   AF-R7HGX3-F1
#
_cell.length_a   1.000
_cell.length_b   1.000
_cell.length_c   1.000
_cell.angle_alpha   90.00
_cell.angle_beta   90.00
_cell.angle_gamma   90.00
#
_symmetry.space_group_name_H-M   'P 1'
#
loop_
_entity.id
_entity.type
_entity.pdbx_description
1 polymer ?
#
loop_
_entity_poly.entity_id
_entity_poly.type
_entity_poly.pdbx_seq_one_letter_code
_entity_poly.pdbx_strand_id
1 'polypeptide(L)'
;MTYTNKQINRILHIQDFLGTANILSKIYREYDNKELNASNIIEKQCIYKLFCSAMYNLIDAIKKSNEIFGNTKSYKLFQQNINKKFVADNNEFVERESYESNLYKILAQIRHQNNHFEKDDNDDTMLFEIYIDFEILDDLRKIIDEIFYEVYNEIDKNKIKQITLSRPKIKYSFDKFDKNVDYIELKYLESTNEIDKIFAKDNERAIEILREYCNPSNIFDLVNNDKETLKKYDLNDKEMDELFNKYDKYIFENGNELQKQAMNLIKDFFINNENVTKSEYDKNTKELVDKLKELKEKSEESN
;
A
#
# COMPACT_ATOMS: atom_id res chain seq x y z
N MET A 1 -0.12 1.69 -29.32
CA MET A 1 0.09 3.12 -29.70
C MET A 1 1.46 3.59 -29.21
N THR A 2 2.07 4.63 -29.79
CA THR A 2 3.31 5.23 -29.20
C THR A 2 2.94 6.38 -28.26
N TYR A 3 3.04 6.16 -26.95
CA TYR A 3 2.76 7.20 -25.95
C TYR A 3 3.87 8.26 -25.88
N THR A 4 3.47 9.53 -25.73
CA THR A 4 4.38 10.66 -25.46
C THR A 4 4.82 10.69 -23.99
N ASN A 5 5.94 11.34 -23.67
CA ASN A 5 6.39 11.48 -22.28
C ASN A 5 5.36 12.20 -21.39
N LYS A 6 4.60 13.15 -21.95
CA LYS A 6 3.50 13.83 -21.24
C LYS A 6 2.37 12.85 -20.90
N GLN A 7 2.00 11.97 -21.84
CA GLN A 7 1.01 10.92 -21.60
C GLN A 7 1.52 9.89 -20.59
N ILE A 8 2.78 9.46 -20.68
CA ILE A 8 3.38 8.51 -19.71
C ILE A 8 3.41 9.12 -18.31
N ASN A 9 3.80 10.39 -18.17
CA ASN A 9 3.73 11.10 -16.88
C ASN A 9 2.31 11.15 -16.32
N ARG A 10 1.33 11.43 -17.19
CA ARG A 10 -0.09 11.45 -16.80
C ARG A 10 -0.56 10.06 -16.36
N ILE A 11 -0.18 9.00 -17.07
CA ILE A 11 -0.47 7.60 -16.70
C ILE A 11 0.09 7.29 -15.33
N LEU A 12 1.37 7.59 -15.08
CA LEU A 12 2.02 7.35 -13.79
C LEU A 12 1.38 8.16 -12.65
N HIS A 13 0.93 9.38 -12.91
CA HIS A 13 0.22 10.17 -11.88
C HIS A 13 -1.16 9.61 -11.56
N ILE A 14 -1.88 9.11 -12.56
CA ILE A 14 -3.20 8.48 -12.34
C ILE A 14 -3.01 7.10 -11.68
N GLN A 15 -1.89 6.42 -11.94
CA GLN A 15 -1.51 5.19 -11.23
C GLN A 15 -1.31 5.43 -9.72
N ASP A 16 -0.78 6.59 -9.31
CA ASP A 16 -0.70 6.94 -7.88
C ASP A 16 -2.11 6.99 -7.25
N PHE A 17 -3.12 7.52 -7.95
CA PHE A 17 -4.51 7.50 -7.48
C PHE A 17 -5.11 6.10 -7.39
N LEU A 18 -4.78 5.22 -8.34
CA LEU A 18 -5.17 3.81 -8.31
C LEU A 18 -4.53 3.10 -7.10
N GLY A 19 -3.26 3.38 -6.81
CA GLY A 19 -2.58 2.88 -5.62
C GLY A 19 -3.31 3.27 -4.33
N THR A 20 -3.72 4.54 -4.19
CA THR A 20 -4.52 4.99 -3.04
C THR A 20 -5.85 4.24 -2.93
N ALA A 21 -6.57 4.04 -4.04
CA ALA A 21 -7.82 3.29 -4.04
C ALA A 21 -7.62 1.81 -3.65
N ASN A 22 -6.55 1.18 -4.13
CA ASN A 22 -6.18 -0.20 -3.79
C ASN A 22 -5.88 -0.37 -2.30
N ILE A 23 -5.12 0.57 -1.70
CA ILE A 23 -4.81 0.56 -0.26
C ILE A 23 -6.10 0.71 0.56
N LEU A 24 -6.93 1.70 0.24
CA LEU A 24 -8.19 1.93 0.98
C LEU A 24 -9.14 0.74 0.88
N SER A 25 -9.20 0.09 -0.28
CA SER A 25 -9.94 -1.15 -0.47
C SER A 25 -9.43 -2.29 0.42
N LYS A 26 -8.10 -2.47 0.51
CA LYS A 26 -7.48 -3.48 1.39
C LYS A 26 -7.82 -3.22 2.85
N ILE A 27 -7.60 -1.99 3.32
CA ILE A 27 -7.88 -1.57 4.71
C ILE A 27 -9.36 -1.79 5.03
N TYR A 28 -10.28 -1.45 4.12
CA TYR A 28 -11.71 -1.66 4.35
C TYR A 28 -12.06 -3.14 4.58
N ARG A 29 -11.51 -4.05 3.76
CA ARG A 29 -11.74 -5.50 3.87
C ARG A 29 -11.17 -6.12 5.15
N GLU A 30 -10.14 -5.52 5.76
CA GLU A 30 -9.61 -6.01 7.04
C GLU A 30 -10.64 -5.94 8.18
N TYR A 31 -11.65 -5.08 8.06
CA TYR A 31 -12.76 -4.99 9.03
C TYR A 31 -13.83 -6.07 8.82
N ASP A 32 -13.80 -6.85 7.74
CA ASP A 32 -14.74 -7.97 7.55
C ASP A 32 -14.39 -9.16 8.48
N ASN A 33 -13.14 -9.22 8.93
CA ASN A 33 -12.63 -10.26 9.84
C ASN A 33 -12.58 -9.82 11.32
N LYS A 34 -13.01 -8.58 11.63
CA LYS A 34 -12.97 -8.02 12.99
C LYS A 34 -14.36 -8.01 13.63
N GLU A 35 -14.43 -8.27 14.93
CA GLU A 35 -15.66 -8.06 15.69
C GLU A 35 -15.96 -6.56 15.75
N LEU A 36 -17.15 -6.17 15.28
CA LEU A 36 -17.53 -4.77 15.14
C LEU A 36 -17.89 -4.17 16.51
N ASN A 37 -17.23 -3.05 16.85
CA ASN A 37 -17.58 -2.20 17.97
C ASN A 37 -17.80 -0.76 17.49
N ALA A 38 -18.31 0.11 18.36
CA ALA A 38 -18.65 1.49 17.99
C ALA A 38 -17.47 2.28 17.38
N SER A 39 -16.24 2.08 17.88
CA SER A 39 -15.03 2.73 17.35
C SER A 39 -14.69 2.20 15.95
N ASN A 40 -14.64 0.88 15.80
CA ASN A 40 -14.25 0.22 14.55
C ASN A 40 -15.29 0.45 13.44
N ILE A 41 -16.58 0.61 13.77
CA ILE A 41 -17.64 0.93 12.80
C ILE A 41 -17.44 2.34 12.23
N ILE A 42 -17.15 3.33 13.08
CA ILE A 42 -16.91 4.71 12.65
C ILE A 42 -15.67 4.77 11.76
N GLU A 43 -14.59 4.10 12.14
CA GLU A 43 -13.39 4.00 11.32
C GLU A 43 -13.66 3.34 9.97
N LYS A 44 -14.35 2.18 9.94
CA LYS A 44 -14.74 1.48 8.72
C LYS A 44 -15.54 2.39 7.78
N GLN A 45 -16.46 3.19 8.32
CA GLN A 45 -17.24 4.17 7.55
C GLN A 45 -16.37 5.32 7.02
N CYS A 46 -15.45 5.85 7.83
CA CYS A 46 -14.50 6.88 7.38
C CYS A 46 -13.62 6.38 6.24
N ILE A 47 -13.07 5.16 6.35
CA ILE A 47 -12.28 4.52 5.28
C ILE A 47 -13.12 4.36 4.02
N TYR A 48 -14.39 3.96 4.14
CA TYR A 48 -15.27 3.83 2.99
C TYR A 48 -15.52 5.17 2.28
N LYS A 49 -15.76 6.25 3.02
CA LYS A 49 -15.93 7.60 2.47
C LYS A 49 -14.68 8.10 1.74
N LEU A 50 -13.50 7.81 2.31
CA LEU A 50 -12.22 8.08 1.66
C LEU A 50 -12.06 7.26 0.37
N PHE A 51 -12.43 5.98 0.39
CA PHE A 51 -12.41 5.11 -0.79
C PHE A 51 -13.30 5.64 -1.90
N CYS A 52 -14.55 6.02 -1.60
CA CYS A 52 -15.45 6.66 -2.56
C CYS A 52 -14.85 7.93 -3.18
N SER A 53 -14.16 8.75 -2.39
CA SER A 53 -13.51 9.98 -2.86
C SER A 53 -12.32 9.69 -3.77
N ALA A 54 -11.50 8.69 -3.41
CA ALA A 54 -10.39 8.22 -4.22
C ALA A 54 -10.89 7.64 -5.56
N MET A 55 -11.93 6.80 -5.51
CA MET A 55 -12.59 6.24 -6.69
C MET A 55 -13.14 7.33 -7.61
N TYR A 56 -13.80 8.37 -7.07
CA TYR A 56 -14.23 9.51 -7.88
C TYR A 56 -13.06 10.15 -8.63
N ASN A 57 -11.97 10.49 -7.92
CA ASN A 57 -10.82 11.16 -8.51
C ASN A 57 -10.18 10.30 -9.62
N LEU A 58 -10.09 8.99 -9.38
CA LEU A 58 -9.57 8.02 -10.33
C LEU A 58 -10.45 7.94 -11.58
N ILE A 59 -11.77 7.79 -11.41
CA ILE A 59 -12.75 7.76 -12.51
C ILE A 59 -12.68 9.06 -13.33
N ASP A 60 -12.68 10.21 -12.65
CA ASP A 60 -12.61 11.52 -13.30
C ASP A 60 -11.33 11.70 -14.11
N ALA A 61 -10.19 11.27 -13.55
CA ALA A 61 -8.90 11.33 -14.22
C ALA A 61 -8.83 10.43 -15.47
N ILE A 62 -9.41 9.23 -15.41
CA ILE A 62 -9.51 8.31 -16.55
C ILE A 62 -10.41 8.89 -17.64
N LYS A 63 -11.59 9.44 -17.27
CA LYS A 63 -12.50 10.11 -18.21
C LYS A 63 -11.85 11.29 -18.92
N LYS A 64 -11.15 12.14 -18.17
CA LYS A 64 -10.41 13.30 -18.72
C LYS A 64 -9.17 12.92 -19.53
N SER A 65 -8.79 11.66 -19.52
CA SER A 65 -7.65 11.10 -20.25
C SER A 65 -8.10 10.06 -21.27
N ASN A 66 -9.26 10.26 -21.88
CA ASN A 66 -9.85 9.35 -22.87
C ASN A 66 -8.91 9.10 -24.06
N GLU A 67 -8.05 10.05 -24.40
CA GLU A 67 -7.01 9.88 -25.44
C GLU A 67 -5.96 8.82 -25.09
N ILE A 68 -5.85 8.45 -23.80
CA ILE A 68 -4.94 7.42 -23.29
C ILE A 68 -5.69 6.11 -23.06
N PHE A 69 -6.83 6.16 -22.37
CA PHE A 69 -7.52 4.95 -21.89
C PHE A 69 -8.69 4.52 -22.77
N GLY A 70 -9.20 5.37 -23.64
CA GLY A 70 -10.46 5.16 -24.36
C GLY A 70 -10.46 3.98 -25.34
N ASN A 71 -9.28 3.53 -25.76
CA ASN A 71 -9.11 2.43 -26.71
C ASN A 71 -8.84 1.07 -26.05
N THR A 72 -8.77 0.99 -24.72
CA THR A 72 -8.61 -0.29 -24.03
C THR A 72 -9.88 -1.14 -24.14
N LYS A 73 -9.72 -2.46 -24.09
CA LYS A 73 -10.83 -3.41 -24.18
C LYS A 73 -11.79 -3.23 -23.00
N SER A 74 -11.26 -3.04 -21.80
CA SER A 74 -12.04 -2.84 -20.58
C SER A 74 -12.69 -1.44 -20.46
N TYR A 75 -12.36 -0.47 -21.33
CA TYR A 75 -12.93 0.88 -21.26
C TYR A 75 -14.46 0.92 -21.43
N LYS A 76 -15.00 0.06 -22.31
CA LYS A 76 -16.45 -0.03 -22.51
C LYS A 76 -17.17 -0.47 -21.24
N LEU A 77 -16.61 -1.47 -20.55
CA LEU A 77 -17.16 -1.99 -19.30
C LEU A 77 -17.06 -0.95 -18.17
N PHE A 78 -15.95 -0.21 -18.12
CA PHE A 78 -15.80 0.95 -17.24
C PHE A 78 -16.90 1.98 -17.46
N GLN A 79 -17.14 2.39 -18.72
CA GLN A 79 -18.18 3.36 -19.07
C GLN A 79 -19.58 2.88 -18.66
N GLN A 80 -19.87 1.59 -18.82
CA GLN A 80 -21.15 1.01 -18.39
C GLN A 80 -21.33 1.10 -16.87
N ASN A 81 -20.31 0.76 -16.10
CA ASN A 81 -20.38 0.76 -14.63
C ASN A 81 -20.51 2.17 -14.05
N ILE A 82 -19.75 3.16 -14.55
CA ILE A 82 -19.85 4.54 -14.03
C ILE A 82 -21.18 5.23 -14.38
N ASN A 83 -21.85 4.77 -15.44
CA ASN A 83 -23.16 5.27 -15.87
C ASN A 83 -24.31 4.39 -15.36
N LYS A 84 -24.02 3.34 -14.58
CA LYS A 84 -25.04 2.54 -13.90
C LYS A 84 -25.91 3.46 -13.05
N LYS A 85 -27.21 3.35 -13.26
CA LYS A 85 -28.20 4.16 -12.55
C LYS A 85 -28.58 3.51 -11.23
N PHE A 86 -28.76 4.35 -10.22
CA PHE A 86 -29.22 3.97 -8.89
C PHE A 86 -30.48 4.79 -8.62
N VAL A 87 -31.50 4.10 -8.12
CA VAL A 87 -32.77 4.69 -7.71
C VAL A 87 -32.81 4.59 -6.19
N ALA A 88 -32.95 5.73 -5.51
CA ALA A 88 -33.20 5.74 -4.09
C ALA A 88 -34.70 5.48 -3.86
N ASP A 89 -35.02 4.41 -3.13
CA ASP A 89 -36.37 4.17 -2.65
C ASP A 89 -36.63 5.02 -1.39
N ASN A 90 -37.90 5.39 -1.17
CA ASN A 90 -38.30 6.02 0.09
C ASN A 90 -37.96 5.09 1.27
N ASN A 91 -37.45 5.66 2.36
CA ASN A 91 -37.25 4.93 3.61
C ASN A 91 -38.00 5.63 4.75
N GLU A 92 -38.05 4.97 5.92
CA GLU A 92 -38.80 5.46 7.09
C GLU A 92 -38.33 6.81 7.63
N PHE A 93 -37.15 7.28 7.21
CA PHE A 93 -36.54 8.50 7.71
C PHE A 93 -36.75 9.68 6.78
N VAL A 94 -36.90 9.50 5.46
CA VAL A 94 -37.16 10.60 4.52
C VAL A 94 -37.97 10.19 3.28
N GLU A 95 -39.05 10.93 3.02
CA GLU A 95 -39.78 10.93 1.74
C GLU A 95 -39.02 11.77 0.70
N ARG A 96 -38.56 11.17 -0.41
CA ARG A 96 -38.02 11.93 -1.56
C ARG A 96 -38.71 11.48 -2.86
N GLU A 97 -39.12 12.44 -3.69
CA GLU A 97 -39.52 12.17 -5.08
C GLU A 97 -38.44 11.32 -5.76
N SER A 98 -38.82 10.28 -6.50
CA SER A 98 -37.92 9.27 -7.10
C SER A 98 -36.67 9.91 -7.74
N TYR A 99 -35.55 9.89 -7.02
CA TYR A 99 -34.29 10.49 -7.47
C TYR A 99 -33.42 9.43 -8.14
N GLU A 100 -33.31 9.52 -9.46
CA GLU A 100 -32.47 8.65 -10.28
C GLU A 100 -31.13 9.36 -10.60
N SER A 101 -30.01 8.78 -10.15
CA SER A 101 -28.66 9.30 -10.43
C SER A 101 -27.73 8.18 -10.88
N ASN A 102 -26.60 8.53 -11.51
CA ASN A 102 -25.59 7.55 -11.89
C ASN A 102 -24.43 7.50 -10.91
N LEU A 103 -23.70 6.38 -10.89
CA LEU A 103 -22.59 6.16 -9.96
C LEU A 103 -21.59 7.32 -9.92
N TYR A 104 -21.21 7.85 -11.09
CA TYR A 104 -20.27 8.96 -11.17
C TYR A 104 -20.77 10.24 -10.48
N LYS A 105 -22.06 10.59 -10.65
CA LYS A 105 -22.68 11.75 -9.99
C LYS A 105 -22.79 11.56 -8.48
N ILE A 106 -23.15 10.36 -8.04
CA ILE A 106 -23.24 10.01 -6.61
C ILE A 106 -21.87 10.16 -5.95
N LEU A 107 -20.82 9.59 -6.56
CA LEU A 107 -19.45 9.71 -6.06
C LEU A 107 -18.95 11.17 -6.05
N ALA A 108 -19.39 12.01 -7.01
CA ALA A 108 -19.06 13.43 -7.03
C ALA A 108 -19.63 14.18 -5.82
N GLN A 109 -20.88 13.87 -5.46
CA GLN A 109 -21.56 14.45 -4.29
C GLN A 109 -20.88 14.03 -2.99
N ILE A 110 -20.56 12.73 -2.83
CA ILE A 110 -19.83 12.20 -1.66
C ILE A 110 -18.48 12.93 -1.49
N ARG A 111 -17.72 13.07 -2.58
CA ARG A 111 -16.44 13.81 -2.53
C ARG A 111 -16.63 15.28 -2.12
N HIS A 112 -17.65 15.95 -2.66
CA HIS A 112 -17.92 17.34 -2.36
C HIS A 112 -18.24 17.52 -0.86
N GLN A 113 -19.03 16.62 -0.30
CA GLN A 113 -19.35 16.60 1.14
C GLN A 113 -18.10 16.35 2.00
N ASN A 114 -17.27 15.38 1.64
CA ASN A 114 -16.03 15.10 2.38
C ASN A 114 -15.05 16.29 2.41
N ASN A 115 -15.06 17.14 1.38
CA ASN A 115 -14.21 18.34 1.34
C ASN A 115 -14.75 19.51 2.19
N HIS A 116 -16.01 19.48 2.61
CA HIS A 116 -16.69 20.58 3.33
C HIS A 116 -17.07 20.22 4.77
N PHE A 117 -16.31 19.32 5.40
CA PHE A 117 -16.58 18.77 6.73
C PHE A 117 -16.65 19.81 7.88
N GLU A 118 -16.26 21.07 7.65
CA GLU A 118 -16.24 22.15 8.66
C GLU A 118 -17.42 23.14 8.58
N LYS A 119 -18.44 22.92 7.74
CA LYS A 119 -19.60 23.83 7.69
C LYS A 119 -20.88 23.09 7.99
N ASP A 120 -21.40 23.34 9.21
CA ASP A 120 -22.80 23.18 9.57
C ASP A 120 -23.68 23.78 8.46
N ASP A 121 -24.39 22.88 7.78
CA ASP A 121 -25.73 23.07 7.26
C ASP A 121 -26.34 21.67 7.22
N ASN A 122 -27.05 21.31 8.29
CA ASN A 122 -28.02 20.23 8.27
C ASN A 122 -29.02 20.54 7.14
N ASP A 123 -29.13 19.67 6.12
CA ASP A 123 -30.42 19.13 5.65
C ASP A 123 -30.39 18.35 4.31
N ASP A 124 -29.33 18.40 3.49
CA ASP A 124 -29.40 17.73 2.16
C ASP A 124 -28.74 16.34 2.05
N THR A 125 -28.01 15.89 3.07
CA THR A 125 -27.12 14.71 2.97
C THR A 125 -27.73 13.38 3.43
N MET A 126 -28.94 13.35 3.97
CA MET A 126 -29.49 12.15 4.64
C MET A 126 -29.95 10.97 3.73
N LEU A 127 -29.75 10.96 2.39
CA LEU A 127 -30.31 9.88 1.52
C LEU A 127 -29.41 9.19 0.47
N PHE A 128 -28.09 9.36 0.53
CA PHE A 128 -27.21 8.38 -0.13
C PHE A 128 -26.24 7.71 0.84
N GLU A 129 -26.35 8.00 2.13
CA GLU A 129 -25.26 7.89 3.09
C GLU A 129 -24.59 6.51 3.19
N ILE A 130 -25.25 5.37 2.89
CA ILE A 130 -24.61 4.04 2.97
C ILE A 130 -25.31 2.97 2.08
N TYR A 131 -25.33 3.09 0.73
CA TYR A 131 -25.89 1.99 -0.11
C TYR A 131 -25.30 1.81 -1.52
N ILE A 132 -24.12 2.37 -1.82
CA ILE A 132 -23.31 1.72 -2.87
C ILE A 132 -22.60 0.59 -2.15
N ASP A 133 -22.89 -0.66 -2.51
CA ASP A 133 -22.15 -1.78 -1.96
C ASP A 133 -20.67 -1.59 -2.28
N PHE A 134 -19.82 -1.79 -1.28
CA PHE A 134 -18.37 -1.70 -1.45
C PHE A 134 -17.91 -2.53 -2.65
N GLU A 135 -18.49 -3.72 -2.84
CA GLU A 135 -18.18 -4.62 -3.96
C GLU A 135 -18.45 -3.98 -5.34
N ILE A 136 -19.46 -3.11 -5.48
CA ILE A 136 -19.71 -2.40 -6.75
C ILE A 136 -18.51 -1.49 -7.11
N LEU A 137 -17.95 -0.81 -6.11
CA LEU A 137 -16.80 0.06 -6.30
C LEU A 137 -15.49 -0.73 -6.42
N ASP A 138 -15.34 -1.81 -5.68
CA ASP A 138 -14.17 -2.69 -5.79
C ASP A 138 -14.12 -3.41 -7.14
N ASP A 139 -15.26 -3.82 -7.70
CA ASP A 139 -15.31 -4.38 -9.05
C ASP A 139 -14.97 -3.33 -10.11
N LEU A 140 -15.44 -2.10 -9.93
CA LEU A 140 -15.03 -0.98 -10.79
C LEU A 140 -13.52 -0.70 -10.68
N ARG A 141 -12.93 -0.82 -9.48
CA ARG A 141 -11.49 -0.69 -9.24
C ARG A 141 -10.72 -1.78 -9.99
N LYS A 142 -11.17 -3.04 -9.97
CA LYS A 142 -10.57 -4.15 -10.75
C LYS A 142 -10.63 -3.90 -12.26
N ILE A 143 -11.77 -3.40 -12.77
CA ILE A 143 -11.88 -3.01 -14.19
C ILE A 143 -10.87 -1.91 -14.54
N ILE A 144 -10.63 -0.96 -13.63
CA ILE A 144 -9.63 0.08 -13.81
C ILE A 144 -8.20 -0.52 -13.77
N ASP A 145 -7.91 -1.47 -12.88
CA ASP A 145 -6.63 -2.21 -12.88
C ASP A 145 -6.37 -2.87 -14.25
N GLU A 146 -7.38 -3.50 -14.86
CA GLU A 146 -7.26 -4.08 -16.21
C GLU A 146 -6.95 -3.03 -17.27
N ILE A 147 -7.64 -1.88 -17.26
CA ILE A 147 -7.36 -0.75 -18.16
C ILE A 147 -5.90 -0.31 -18.01
N PHE A 148 -5.40 -0.20 -16.78
CA PHE A 148 -4.01 0.15 -16.52
C PHE A 148 -3.04 -0.90 -17.00
N TYR A 149 -3.34 -2.19 -16.82
CA TYR A 149 -2.52 -3.29 -17.31
C TYR A 149 -2.40 -3.28 -18.83
N GLU A 150 -3.51 -3.07 -19.54
CA GLU A 150 -3.52 -2.94 -21.00
C GLU A 150 -2.66 -1.77 -21.48
N VAL A 151 -2.86 -0.58 -20.89
CA VAL A 151 -2.07 0.60 -21.23
C VAL A 151 -0.59 0.39 -20.92
N TYR A 152 -0.26 -0.18 -19.75
CA TYR A 152 1.12 -0.39 -19.32
C TYR A 152 1.88 -1.35 -20.25
N ASN A 153 1.22 -2.38 -20.77
CA ASN A 153 1.82 -3.32 -21.72
C ASN A 153 2.15 -2.69 -23.08
N GLU A 154 1.48 -1.60 -23.45
CA GLU A 154 1.76 -0.86 -24.68
C GLU A 154 2.85 0.21 -24.51
N ILE A 155 3.22 0.58 -23.28
CA ILE A 155 4.24 1.59 -23.02
C ILE A 155 5.65 0.97 -23.11
N ASP A 156 6.56 1.70 -23.76
CA ASP A 156 7.98 1.38 -23.72
C ASP A 156 8.53 1.47 -22.27
N LYS A 157 8.87 0.32 -21.70
CA LYS A 157 9.42 0.18 -20.34
C LYS A 157 10.69 1.01 -20.12
N ASN A 158 11.48 1.28 -21.17
CA ASN A 158 12.67 2.14 -21.07
C ASN A 158 12.29 3.60 -20.82
N LYS A 159 11.21 4.09 -21.42
CA LYS A 159 10.70 5.46 -21.17
C LYS A 159 10.14 5.61 -19.78
N ILE A 160 9.44 4.59 -19.27
CA ILE A 160 8.98 4.57 -17.86
C ILE A 160 10.18 4.68 -16.93
N LYS A 161 11.22 3.86 -17.16
CA LYS A 161 12.45 3.88 -16.35
C LYS A 161 13.11 5.27 -16.38
N GLN A 162 13.23 5.90 -17.55
CA GLN A 162 13.79 7.25 -17.67
C GLN A 162 12.98 8.30 -16.89
N ILE A 163 11.66 8.26 -17.02
CA ILE A 163 10.75 9.20 -16.32
C ILE A 163 10.81 8.98 -14.81
N THR A 164 10.75 7.73 -14.36
CA THR A 164 10.83 7.39 -12.93
C THR A 164 12.17 7.81 -12.33
N LEU A 165 13.28 7.64 -13.06
CA LEU A 165 14.60 8.12 -12.67
C LEU A 165 14.75 9.66 -12.68
N SER A 166 13.85 10.37 -13.35
CA SER A 166 13.79 11.84 -13.35
C SER A 166 12.95 12.44 -12.21
N ARG A 167 12.22 11.61 -11.45
CA ARG A 167 11.50 12.04 -10.24
C ARG A 167 12.51 12.46 -9.16
N PRO A 168 12.13 13.36 -8.22
CA PRO A 168 12.99 13.70 -7.08
C PRO A 168 13.45 12.43 -6.36
N LYS A 169 14.76 12.30 -6.14
CA LYS A 169 15.39 11.08 -5.58
C LYS A 169 14.71 10.58 -4.30
N ILE A 170 14.14 11.49 -3.51
CA ILE A 170 13.43 11.20 -2.28
C ILE A 170 12.18 10.32 -2.55
N LYS A 171 11.27 10.72 -3.45
CA LYS A 171 10.05 9.94 -3.78
C LYS A 171 10.39 8.56 -4.36
N TYR A 172 11.44 8.47 -5.19
CA TYR A 172 11.88 7.18 -5.75
C TYR A 172 12.45 6.22 -4.70
N SER A 173 13.20 6.74 -3.72
CA SER A 173 13.72 5.92 -2.62
C SER A 173 12.60 5.37 -1.73
N PHE A 174 11.58 6.19 -1.48
CA PHE A 174 10.38 5.78 -0.74
C PHE A 174 9.59 4.69 -1.44
N ASP A 175 9.20 4.91 -2.71
CA ASP A 175 8.44 3.94 -3.49
C ASP A 175 9.18 2.59 -3.62
N LYS A 176 10.53 2.60 -3.58
CA LYS A 176 11.35 1.39 -3.64
C LYS A 176 11.40 0.66 -2.30
N PHE A 177 11.49 1.39 -1.19
CA PHE A 177 11.50 0.78 0.15
C PHE A 177 10.15 0.18 0.50
N ASP A 178 9.05 0.89 0.22
CA ASP A 178 7.68 0.40 0.45
C ASP A 178 7.44 -0.95 -0.24
N LYS A 179 7.83 -1.05 -1.51
CA LYS A 179 7.81 -2.32 -2.26
C LYS A 179 8.68 -3.42 -1.65
N ASN A 180 9.79 -3.08 -1.02
CA ASN A 180 10.64 -4.06 -0.35
C ASN A 180 9.98 -4.55 0.95
N VAL A 181 9.30 -3.67 1.69
CA VAL A 181 8.52 -4.05 2.89
C VAL A 181 7.36 -4.96 2.50
N ASP A 182 6.62 -4.62 1.45
CA ASP A 182 5.55 -5.47 0.92
C ASP A 182 6.08 -6.84 0.45
N TYR A 183 7.26 -6.87 -0.17
CA TYR A 183 7.91 -8.13 -0.54
C TYR A 183 8.27 -8.98 0.68
N ILE A 184 8.77 -8.36 1.77
CA ILE A 184 9.06 -9.05 3.03
C ILE A 184 7.77 -9.58 3.67
N GLU A 185 6.70 -8.79 3.72
CA GLU A 185 5.38 -9.21 4.22
C GLU A 185 4.85 -10.42 3.44
N LEU A 186 4.88 -10.36 2.11
CA LEU A 186 4.48 -11.49 1.26
C LEU A 186 5.33 -12.74 1.51
N LYS A 187 6.65 -12.59 1.62
CA LYS A 187 7.55 -13.72 1.89
C LYS A 187 7.33 -14.34 3.27
N TYR A 188 7.04 -13.51 4.27
CA TYR A 188 6.67 -13.98 5.60
C TYR A 188 5.35 -14.77 5.56
N LEU A 189 4.31 -14.24 4.89
CA LEU A 189 3.02 -14.92 4.74
C LEU A 189 3.11 -16.24 3.95
N GLU A 190 4.05 -16.34 3.02
CA GLU A 190 4.35 -17.55 2.25
C GLU A 190 5.27 -18.54 2.99
N SER A 191 5.91 -18.12 4.10
CA SER A 191 6.96 -18.91 4.73
C SER A 191 6.40 -20.13 5.45
N THR A 192 6.96 -21.30 5.15
CA THR A 192 6.68 -22.54 5.88
C THR A 192 7.70 -22.82 6.99
N ASN A 193 8.69 -21.94 7.17
CA ASN A 193 9.76 -22.07 8.14
C ASN A 193 9.20 -22.13 9.57
N GLU A 194 9.70 -23.08 10.35
CA GLU A 194 9.27 -23.32 11.73
C GLU A 194 9.59 -22.12 12.63
N ILE A 195 10.75 -21.47 12.45
CA ILE A 195 11.12 -20.27 13.21
C ILE A 195 10.15 -19.12 12.92
N ASP A 196 9.83 -18.88 11.65
CA ASP A 196 8.92 -17.79 11.27
C ASP A 196 7.50 -17.99 11.84
N LYS A 197 7.07 -19.24 11.98
CA LYS A 197 5.78 -19.59 12.63
C LYS A 197 5.79 -19.32 14.13
N ILE A 198 6.88 -19.66 14.82
CA ILE A 198 7.02 -19.46 16.27
C ILE A 198 6.91 -17.97 16.60
N PHE A 199 7.51 -17.13 15.76
CA PHE A 199 7.61 -15.70 15.97
C PHE A 199 6.65 -14.89 15.09
N ALA A 200 5.57 -15.49 14.61
CA ALA A 200 4.62 -14.86 13.69
C ALA A 200 4.18 -13.44 14.12
N LYS A 201 3.76 -13.29 15.39
CA LYS A 201 3.33 -12.00 15.93
C LYS A 201 4.48 -10.99 16.07
N ASP A 202 5.67 -11.47 16.45
CA ASP A 202 6.85 -10.62 16.58
C ASP A 202 7.31 -10.12 15.18
N ASN A 203 7.16 -10.95 14.13
CA ASN A 203 7.39 -10.57 12.73
C ASN A 203 6.39 -9.55 12.20
N GLU A 204 5.10 -9.76 12.46
CA GLU A 204 4.06 -8.79 12.10
C GLU A 204 4.35 -7.43 12.72
N ARG A 205 4.73 -7.40 14.00
CA ARG A 205 5.11 -6.16 14.69
C ARG A 205 6.35 -5.51 14.09
N ALA A 206 7.37 -6.28 13.75
CA ALA A 206 8.57 -5.75 13.09
C ALA A 206 8.24 -5.12 11.73
N ILE A 207 7.35 -5.73 10.94
CA ILE A 207 6.89 -5.18 9.65
C ILE A 207 6.13 -3.86 9.85
N GLU A 208 5.28 -3.76 10.87
CA GLU A 208 4.60 -2.51 11.22
C GLU A 208 5.60 -1.39 11.56
N ILE A 209 6.61 -1.69 12.38
CA ILE A 209 7.65 -0.71 12.75
C ILE A 209 8.41 -0.23 11.50
N LEU A 210 8.73 -1.12 10.56
CA LEU A 210 9.35 -0.77 9.28
C LEU A 210 8.48 0.19 8.44
N ARG A 211 7.15 -0.01 8.45
CA ARG A 211 6.21 0.91 7.80
C ARG A 211 6.18 2.27 8.48
N GLU A 212 6.25 2.30 9.81
CA GLU A 212 6.27 3.55 10.57
C GLU A 212 7.51 4.40 10.29
N TYR A 213 8.69 3.78 10.18
CA TYR A 213 9.90 4.50 9.77
C TYR A 213 9.74 5.18 8.42
N CYS A 214 8.97 4.59 7.51
CA CYS A 214 8.88 5.08 6.13
C CYS A 214 7.64 5.93 5.86
N ASN A 215 6.84 6.24 6.88
CA ASN A 215 5.74 7.17 6.73
C ASN A 215 6.30 8.55 6.30
N PRO A 216 5.85 9.11 5.15
CA PRO A 216 6.37 10.36 4.61
C PRO A 216 6.30 11.54 5.59
N SER A 217 5.27 11.57 6.45
CA SER A 217 5.14 12.58 7.50
C SER A 217 6.24 12.42 8.55
N ASN A 218 6.45 11.19 9.03
CA ASN A 218 7.47 10.89 10.04
C ASN A 218 8.88 11.22 9.56
N ILE A 219 9.22 10.99 8.28
CA ILE A 219 10.55 11.35 7.78
C ILE A 219 10.70 12.85 7.55
N PHE A 220 9.65 13.52 7.09
CA PHE A 220 9.66 14.98 7.01
C PHE A 220 9.93 15.60 8.40
N ASP A 221 9.23 15.11 9.42
CA ASP A 221 9.38 15.58 10.80
C ASP A 221 10.76 15.22 11.38
N LEU A 222 11.28 14.03 11.06
CA LEU A 222 12.63 13.60 11.45
C LEU A 222 13.72 14.50 10.85
N VAL A 223 13.63 14.85 9.56
CA VAL A 223 14.57 15.76 8.89
C VAL A 223 14.53 17.15 9.50
N ASN A 224 13.38 17.55 10.04
CA ASN A 224 13.19 18.82 10.74
C ASN A 224 13.54 18.75 12.24
N ASN A 225 14.09 17.63 12.72
CA ASN A 225 14.44 17.38 14.12
C ASN A 225 13.25 17.56 15.08
N ASP A 226 12.05 17.15 14.66
CA ASP A 226 10.88 17.16 15.53
C ASP A 226 11.10 16.25 16.75
N LYS A 227 10.78 16.77 17.94
CA LYS A 227 11.10 16.09 19.21
C LYS A 227 10.21 14.89 19.48
N GLU A 228 8.97 14.91 19.04
CA GLU A 228 8.04 13.78 19.26
C GLU A 228 8.38 12.64 18.30
N THR A 229 8.70 12.98 17.06
CA THR A 229 9.16 12.04 16.04
C THR A 229 10.48 11.38 16.44
N LEU A 230 11.48 12.15 16.91
CA LEU A 230 12.74 11.58 17.39
C LEU A 230 12.51 10.59 18.55
N LYS A 231 11.68 10.94 19.53
CA LYS A 231 11.31 10.02 20.62
C LYS A 231 10.61 8.77 20.12
N LYS A 232 9.76 8.90 19.12
CA LYS A 232 9.06 7.77 18.52
C LYS A 232 10.04 6.82 17.82
N TYR A 233 11.02 7.35 17.09
CA TYR A 233 12.08 6.54 16.48
C TYR A 233 12.92 5.84 17.55
N ASP A 234 13.34 6.54 18.60
CA ASP A 234 14.10 5.94 19.71
C ASP A 234 13.32 4.79 20.39
N LEU A 235 11.99 4.89 20.48
CA LEU A 235 11.14 3.83 21.02
C LEU A 235 11.02 2.66 20.05
N ASN A 236 10.82 2.93 18.76
CA ASN A 236 10.74 1.93 17.72
C ASN A 236 12.05 1.15 17.58
N ASP A 237 13.21 1.82 17.69
CA ASP A 237 14.53 1.20 17.65
C ASP A 237 14.70 0.22 18.82
N LYS A 238 14.33 0.63 20.03
CA LYS A 238 14.35 -0.24 21.22
C LYS A 238 13.44 -1.45 21.06
N GLU A 239 12.24 -1.25 20.52
CA GLU A 239 11.29 -2.35 20.31
C GLU A 239 11.83 -3.35 19.26
N MET A 240 12.41 -2.85 18.16
CA MET A 240 13.07 -3.71 17.16
C MET A 240 14.22 -4.51 17.76
N ASP A 241 15.07 -3.88 18.57
CA ASP A 241 16.15 -4.56 19.27
C ASP A 241 15.62 -5.66 20.20
N GLU A 242 14.54 -5.41 20.94
CA GLU A 242 13.91 -6.42 21.79
C GLU A 242 13.38 -7.61 20.98
N LEU A 243 12.75 -7.35 19.84
CA LEU A 243 12.27 -8.40 18.93
C LEU A 243 13.44 -9.25 18.41
N PHE A 244 14.50 -8.62 17.90
CA PHE A 244 15.69 -9.34 17.42
C PHE A 244 16.38 -10.16 18.52
N ASN A 245 16.47 -9.61 19.74
CA ASN A 245 17.07 -10.32 20.87
C ASN A 245 16.30 -11.59 21.25
N LYS A 246 14.96 -11.61 21.09
CA LYS A 246 14.17 -12.83 21.30
C LYS A 246 14.52 -13.91 20.28
N TYR A 247 14.63 -13.54 19.01
CA TYR A 247 15.07 -14.44 17.95
C TYR A 247 16.44 -15.03 18.23
N ASP A 248 17.38 -14.15 18.59
CA ASP A 248 18.76 -14.52 18.87
C ASP A 248 18.86 -15.55 20.00
N LYS A 249 18.15 -15.29 21.09
CA LYS A 249 18.11 -16.20 22.24
C LYS A 249 17.53 -17.56 21.85
N TYR A 250 16.44 -17.56 21.08
CA TYR A 250 15.81 -18.80 20.65
C TYR A 250 16.70 -19.63 19.73
N ILE A 251 17.34 -19.02 18.72
CA ILE A 251 18.24 -19.72 17.81
C ILE A 251 19.48 -20.22 18.55
N PHE A 252 20.00 -19.45 19.52
CA PHE A 252 21.11 -19.90 20.35
C PHE A 252 20.76 -21.16 21.17
N GLU A 253 19.58 -21.18 21.78
CA GLU A 253 19.13 -22.29 22.65
C GLU A 253 18.64 -23.51 21.85
N ASN A 254 17.91 -23.31 20.75
CA ASN A 254 17.16 -24.35 20.06
C ASN A 254 17.57 -24.56 18.60
N GLY A 255 18.32 -23.62 18.02
CA GLY A 255 18.71 -23.68 16.61
C GLY A 255 19.76 -24.74 16.32
N ASN A 256 19.70 -25.30 15.11
CA ASN A 256 20.73 -26.17 14.58
C ASN A 256 22.00 -25.38 14.22
N GLU A 257 23.11 -26.07 13.96
CA GLU A 257 24.38 -25.41 13.66
C GLU A 257 24.34 -24.49 12.43
N LEU A 258 23.58 -24.87 11.40
CA LEU A 258 23.41 -24.03 10.23
C LEU A 258 22.71 -22.71 10.58
N GLN A 259 21.64 -22.77 11.37
CA GLN A 259 20.90 -21.59 11.84
C GLN A 259 21.77 -20.68 12.70
N LYS A 260 22.57 -21.25 13.61
CA LYS A 260 23.51 -20.51 14.45
C LYS A 260 24.60 -19.82 13.64
N GLN A 261 25.19 -20.53 12.68
CA GLN A 261 26.23 -19.97 11.80
C GLN A 261 25.68 -18.88 10.88
N ALA A 262 24.49 -19.10 10.30
CA ALA A 262 23.82 -18.08 9.48
C ALA A 262 23.50 -16.82 10.29
N MET A 263 22.99 -16.98 11.52
CA MET A 263 22.70 -15.86 12.41
C MET A 263 23.96 -15.07 12.76
N ASN A 264 25.08 -15.74 13.07
CA ASN A 264 26.34 -15.07 13.36
C ASN A 264 26.85 -14.26 12.16
N LEU A 265 26.78 -14.81 10.94
CA LEU A 265 27.16 -14.06 9.73
C LEU A 265 26.30 -12.81 9.52
N ILE A 266 25.00 -12.90 9.79
CA ILE A 266 24.07 -11.77 9.66
C ILE A 266 24.39 -10.69 10.71
N LYS A 267 24.67 -11.09 11.96
CA LYS A 267 25.09 -10.16 13.03
C LYS A 267 26.39 -9.46 12.71
N ASP A 268 27.40 -10.23 12.32
CA ASP A 268 28.70 -9.69 11.93
C ASP A 268 28.54 -8.72 10.76
N PHE A 269 27.65 -9.02 9.81
CA PHE A 269 27.35 -8.08 8.74
C PHE A 269 26.81 -6.75 9.28
N PHE A 270 25.78 -6.74 10.12
CA PHE A 270 25.22 -5.48 10.62
C PHE A 270 26.23 -4.67 11.46
N ILE A 271 26.95 -5.33 12.37
CA ILE A 271 27.98 -4.68 13.21
C ILE A 271 29.07 -4.03 12.33
N ASN A 272 29.55 -4.75 11.32
CA ASN A 272 30.62 -4.25 10.45
C ASN A 272 30.14 -3.21 9.43
N ASN A 273 28.83 -2.98 9.30
CA ASN A 273 28.25 -2.08 8.31
C ASN A 273 27.56 -0.84 8.91
N GLU A 274 27.66 -0.60 10.22
CA GLU A 274 26.99 0.51 10.90
C GLU A 274 27.39 1.89 10.32
N ASN A 275 28.65 2.07 9.93
CA ASN A 275 29.21 3.37 9.50
C ASN A 275 29.95 3.33 8.15
N VAL A 276 29.61 2.37 7.29
CA VAL A 276 30.29 2.22 5.99
C VAL A 276 29.65 3.05 4.88
N THR A 277 30.39 3.33 3.82
CA THR A 277 29.83 3.99 2.63
C THR A 277 28.87 3.07 1.88
N LYS A 278 27.97 3.64 1.07
CA LYS A 278 27.05 2.87 0.24
C LYS A 278 27.75 1.85 -0.67
N SER A 279 28.89 2.20 -1.27
CA SER A 279 29.62 1.28 -2.15
C SER A 279 30.22 0.10 -1.39
N GLU A 280 30.67 0.33 -0.15
CA GLU A 280 31.16 -0.72 0.73
C GLU A 280 30.00 -1.59 1.20
N TYR A 281 28.88 -0.98 1.58
CA TYR A 281 27.66 -1.68 1.94
C TYR A 281 27.20 -2.63 0.82
N ASP A 282 27.08 -2.13 -0.42
CA ASP A 282 26.68 -2.92 -1.59
C ASP A 282 27.65 -4.08 -1.86
N LYS A 283 28.95 -3.89 -1.62
CA LYS A 283 29.98 -4.94 -1.73
C LYS A 283 29.81 -5.98 -0.63
N ASN A 284 29.70 -5.54 0.62
CA ASN A 284 29.56 -6.40 1.79
C ASN A 284 28.27 -7.22 1.72
N THR A 285 27.18 -6.66 1.17
CA THR A 285 25.93 -7.42 0.95
C THR A 285 26.15 -8.59 0.01
N LYS A 286 26.91 -8.41 -1.07
CA LYS A 286 27.23 -9.52 -1.99
C LYS A 286 28.06 -10.59 -1.29
N GLU A 287 29.08 -10.18 -0.53
CA GLU A 287 29.92 -11.12 0.23
C GLU A 287 29.10 -11.92 1.26
N LEU A 288 28.14 -11.28 1.94
CA LEU A 288 27.22 -11.97 2.85
C LEU A 288 26.38 -13.01 2.10
N VAL A 289 25.79 -12.62 0.96
CA VAL A 289 24.97 -13.52 0.15
C VAL A 289 25.77 -14.75 -0.29
N ASP A 290 27.02 -14.57 -0.71
CA ASP A 290 27.86 -15.67 -1.16
C ASP A 290 28.24 -16.59 0.01
N LYS A 291 28.59 -16.04 1.19
CA LYS A 291 28.85 -16.84 2.41
C LYS A 291 27.62 -17.63 2.85
N LEU A 292 26.42 -17.06 2.76
CA LEU A 292 25.17 -17.76 3.12
C LEU A 292 24.86 -18.89 2.14
N LYS A 293 25.17 -18.73 0.84
CA LYS A 293 25.03 -19.81 -0.15
C LYS A 293 26.01 -20.95 0.14
N GLU A 294 27.28 -20.63 0.39
CA GLU A 294 28.29 -21.64 0.75
C GLU A 294 27.89 -22.43 2.01
N LEU A 295 27.32 -21.76 3.02
CA LEU A 295 26.80 -22.42 4.22
C LEU A 295 25.68 -23.41 3.88
N LYS A 296 24.75 -23.01 3.01
CA LYS A 296 23.66 -23.88 2.56
C LYS A 296 24.20 -25.10 1.81
N GLU A 297 25.10 -24.89 0.85
CA GLU A 297 25.69 -25.97 0.04
C GLU A 297 26.44 -26.99 0.93
N LYS A 298 27.26 -26.53 1.88
CA LYS A 298 27.94 -27.41 2.85
C LYS A 298 26.96 -28.23 3.70
N SER A 299 25.81 -27.66 4.06
CA SER A 299 24.79 -28.37 4.84
C SER A 299 24.06 -29.45 4.03
N GLU A 300 23.93 -29.25 2.71
CA GLU A 300 23.34 -30.21 1.79
C GLU A 300 24.32 -31.34 1.44
N GLU A 301 25.63 -31.07 1.43
CA GLU A 301 26.68 -32.09 1.23
C GLU A 301 26.96 -32.96 2.47
N SER A 302 26.58 -32.47 3.66
CA SER A 302 26.82 -33.12 4.95
C SER A 302 25.64 -33.98 5.44
N ASN A 303 24.53 -34.01 4.69
CA ASN A 303 23.32 -34.82 4.92
C ASN A 303 23.22 -35.96 3.91
#